data_AF-A0A7C5UP97-F1
#
_entry.id   AF-A0A7C5UP97-F1
#
_cell.length_a   1.000
_cell.length_b   1.000
_cell.length_c   1.000
_cell.angle_alpha   90.00
_cell.angle_beta   90.00
_cell.angle_gamma   90.00
#
_symmetry.space_group_name_H-M   'P 1'
#
loop_
_entity.id
_entity.type
_entity.pdbx_description
1 polymer ?
#
loop_
_entity_poly.entity_id
_entity_poly.type
_entity_poly.pdbx_seq_one_letter_code
_entity_poly.pdbx_strand_id
1 'polypeptide(L)' 'MSKDKSQSPNLERKLFEQRCDCGNLLCKISSETLEIKCRKCKRVYVIPIKRIEEIAQAQKASK' A
#
# COMPACT_ATOMS: atom_id res chain seq x y z
N MET A 1 -37.38 21.04 11.04
CA MET A 1 -37.22 19.64 10.58
C MET A 1 -35.92 19.58 9.78
N SER A 2 -34.83 19.23 10.45
CA SER A 2 -34.28 17.86 10.45
C SER A 2 -33.55 17.54 9.15
N LYS A 3 -32.22 17.60 9.18
CA LYS A 3 -31.37 16.41 9.08
C LYS A 3 -29.90 16.79 9.25
N ASP A 4 -29.41 16.55 10.45
CA ASP A 4 -28.06 16.04 10.71
C ASP A 4 -27.51 15.25 9.52
N LYS A 5 -26.46 15.77 8.89
CA LYS A 5 -25.52 14.96 8.14
C LYS A 5 -24.22 14.97 8.93
N SER A 6 -24.20 14.07 9.90
CA SER A 6 -23.04 13.57 10.61
C SER A 6 -21.82 13.46 9.69
N GLN A 7 -20.85 14.35 9.87
CA GLN A 7 -19.49 14.17 9.36
C GLN A 7 -18.89 12.98 10.11
N SER A 8 -18.88 11.81 9.46
CA SER A 8 -18.16 10.65 9.97
C SER A 8 -16.65 10.95 9.99
N PRO A 9 -15.96 10.85 11.13
CA PRO A 9 -14.53 11.11 11.21
C PRO A 9 -13.79 9.83 10.79
N ASN A 10 -13.75 9.54 9.49
CA ASN A 10 -12.88 8.49 9.00
C ASN A 10 -11.61 9.14 8.45
N LEU A 11 -10.53 9.01 9.22
CA LEU A 11 -9.19 9.41 8.84
C LEU A 11 -8.79 8.61 7.60
N GLU A 12 -9.09 9.14 6.41
CA GLU A 12 -8.71 8.54 5.13
C GLU A 12 -7.19 8.44 5.09
N ARG A 13 -6.65 7.28 5.47
CA ARG A 13 -5.25 6.92 5.28
C ARG A 13 -4.99 7.00 3.78
N LYS A 14 -4.38 8.10 3.35
CA LYS A 14 -4.09 8.40 1.95
C LYS A 14 -3.17 7.31 1.39
N LEU A 15 -3.76 6.38 0.65
CA LEU A 15 -3.02 5.33 -0.04
C LEU A 15 -2.34 5.91 -1.28
N PHE A 16 -1.05 5.64 -1.43
CA PHE A 16 -0.30 6.07 -2.61
C PHE A 16 -0.27 4.93 -3.63
N GLU A 17 -0.82 5.18 -4.82
CA GLU A 17 -0.76 4.25 -5.94
C GLU A 17 0.56 4.44 -6.69
N GLN A 18 1.27 3.34 -6.97
CA GLN A 18 2.42 3.35 -7.87
C GLN A 18 2.15 2.57 -9.15
N ARG A 19 2.61 3.12 -10.27
CA ARG A 19 2.36 2.62 -11.63
C ARG A 19 3.68 2.25 -12.29
N CYS A 20 3.65 1.18 -13.07
CA CYS A 20 4.75 0.79 -13.95
C CYS A 20 4.82 1.74 -15.15
N ASP A 21 5.98 1.85 -15.80
CA ASP A 21 6.22 2.66 -17.00
C ASP A 21 5.23 2.37 -18.14
N CYS A 22 4.64 1.17 -18.17
CA CYS A 22 3.54 0.82 -19.07
C CYS A 22 2.15 1.38 -18.65
N GLY A 23 2.11 2.38 -17.75
CA GLY A 23 0.90 3.08 -17.27
C GLY A 23 0.05 2.32 -16.24
N ASN A 24 0.52 1.14 -15.85
CA ASN A 24 -0.28 0.12 -15.21
C ASN A 24 -0.09 0.09 -13.70
N LEU A 25 -1.18 0.09 -12.92
CA LEU A 25 -1.10 -0.03 -11.46
C LEU A 25 -0.27 -1.27 -11.06
N LEU A 26 0.81 -1.02 -10.34
CA LEU A 26 1.79 -2.01 -9.89
C LEU A 26 1.51 -2.38 -8.43
N CYS A 27 1.36 -1.37 -7.57
CA CYS A 27 1.05 -1.57 -6.17
C CYS A 27 0.26 -0.41 -5.56
N LYS A 28 -0.34 -0.69 -4.40
CA LYS A 28 -0.90 0.30 -3.48
C LYS A 28 -0.08 0.29 -2.20
N ILE A 29 0.33 1.47 -1.75
CA ILE A 29 1.13 1.64 -0.54
C ILE A 29 0.25 2.27 0.53
N SER A 30 0.19 1.61 1.68
CA SER A 30 -0.41 2.12 2.90
C SER A 30 0.68 2.33 3.96
N SER A 31 0.30 2.87 5.12
CA SER A 31 1.21 3.02 6.26
C SER A 31 1.72 1.68 6.82
N GLU A 32 0.96 0.60 6.64
CA GLU A 32 1.22 -0.70 7.26
C GLU A 32 1.57 -1.78 6.25
N THR A 33 1.15 -1.62 4.99
CA THR A 33 1.21 -2.66 3.96
C THR A 33 1.55 -2.10 2.58
N LEU A 34 2.14 -2.96 1.76
CA LEU A 34 2.32 -2.76 0.33
C LEU A 34 1.61 -3.90 -0.39
N GLU A 35 0.61 -3.56 -1.19
CA GLU A 35 -0.20 -4.51 -1.95
C GLU A 35 0.22 -4.53 -3.41
N ILE A 36 0.62 -5.69 -3.93
CA ILE A 36 1.05 -5.88 -5.32
C ILE A 36 0.09 -6.83 -6.01
N LYS A 37 -0.44 -6.42 -7.17
CA LYS A 37 -1.25 -7.29 -8.03
C LYS A 37 -0.45 -7.72 -9.25
N CYS A 38 -0.14 -9.01 -9.34
CA CYS A 38 0.51 -9.54 -10.53
C CYS A 38 -0.47 -9.56 -11.71
N ARG A 39 -0.07 -9.00 -12.85
CA ARG A 39 -0.94 -8.95 -14.04
C ARG A 39 -1.02 -10.26 -14.81
N LYS A 40 0.05 -11.05 -14.77
CA LYS A 40 0.15 -12.34 -15.48
C LYS A 40 -0.66 -13.44 -14.81
N CYS A 41 -0.52 -13.60 -13.48
CA CYS A 41 -1.20 -14.66 -12.73
C CYS A 41 -2.38 -14.17 -11.87
N LYS A 42 -2.66 -12.86 -11.86
CA LYS A 42 -3.74 -12.20 -11.09
C LYS A 42 -3.66 -12.33 -9.56
N ARG A 43 -2.62 -12.97 -9.02
CA ARG A 43 -2.39 -13.07 -7.56
C ARG A 43 -2.13 -11.70 -6.96
N VAL A 44 -2.64 -11.51 -5.75
CA VAL A 44 -2.40 -10.33 -4.91
C VAL A 44 -1.47 -10.74 -3.78
N TYR A 45 -0.38 -10.00 -3.61
CA TYR A 45 0.55 -10.16 -2.51
C TYR A 45 0.43 -8.93 -1.61
N VAL A 46 0.30 -9.16 -0.30
CA VAL A 46 0.29 -8.10 0.71
C VAL A 46 1.54 -8.26 1.56
N ILE A 47 2.40 -7.24 1.55
CA ILE A 47 3.67 -7.25 2.26
C ILE A 47 3.60 -6.22 3.39
N PRO A 48 3.73 -6.61 4.67
CA PRO A 48 3.81 -5.65 5.76
C PRO A 48 5.06 -4.76 5.64
N ILE A 49 4.92 -3.45 5.85
CA ILE A 49 6.03 -2.49 5.76
C ILE A 49 7.16 -2.85 6.72
N LYS A 50 6.83 -3.26 7.96
CA LYS A 50 7.81 -3.73 8.95
C LYS A 50 8.74 -4.81 8.39
N ARG A 51 8.21 -5.73 7.59
CA ARG A 51 9.00 -6.81 6.96
C ARG A 51 9.95 -6.27 5.89
N ILE A 52 9.57 -5.20 5.19
CA ILE A 52 10.43 -4.52 4.20
C ILE A 52 11.59 -3.83 4.91
N GLU A 53 11.32 -3.14 6.02
CA GLU A 53 12.35 -2.47 6.84
C GLU A 53 13.38 -3.47 7.38
N GLU A 54 12.93 -4.60 7.91
CA GLU A 54 13.79 -5.69 8.38
C GLU A 54 14.72 -6.20 7.28
N ILE A 55 14.19 -6.48 6.08
CA ILE A 55 14.97 -6.94 4.94
C ILE A 55 15.96 -5.86 4.48
N ALA A 56 15.53 -4.59 4.41
CA ALA A 56 16.37 -3.48 3.99
C ALA A 56 17.54 -3.24 4.97
N GLN A 57 17.31 -3.41 6.27
CA GLN A 57 18.36 -3.34 7.29
C GLN A 57 19.34 -4.51 7.17
N ALA A 58 18.84 -5.74 7.00
CA ALA A 58 19.68 -6.93 6.83
C ALA A 58 20.59 -6.83 5.59
N GLN A 59 20.09 -6.27 4.49
CA GLN A 59 20.87 -6.04 3.27
C GLN A 59 21.98 -4.99 3.44
N LYS A 60 21.76 -3.99 4.29
CA LYS A 60 22.78 -2.98 4.61
C LYS A 60 23.90 -3.52 5.50
N ALA A 61 23.58 -4.43 6.42
CA ALA A 61 24.57 -5.04 7.32
C ALA A 61 25.50 -6.05 6.62
N SER A 62 25.13 -6.51 5.42
CA SER A 62 25.89 -7.49 4.64
C SER A 62 26.78 -6.86 3.57
N LYS A 63 26.90 -5.53 3.55
CA LYS A 63 27.60 -4.74 2.54
C LYS A 63 28.60 -3.80 3.21
#